data_AF-Q7UIE4-F1
#
_entry.id   AF-Q7UIE4-F1
#
_cell.length_a   1.000
_cell.length_b   1.000
_cell.length_c   1.000
_cell.angle_alpha   90.00
_cell.angle_beta   90.00
_cell.angle_gamma   90.00
#
_symmetry.space_group_name_H-M   'P 1'
#
loop_
_entity.id
_entity.type
_entity.pdbx_description
1 polymer ?
#
loop_
_entity_poly.entity_id
_entity_poly.type
_entity_poly.pdbx_seq_one_letter_code
_entity_poly.pdbx_strand_id
1 'polypeptide(L)'
;MRSFKGWAPVFEPNGLAITRLVLIGLLLAWIPTTLHAQPPFRSDDRSFPDRRHSGMDHRRGGPSGEFDLVEPSGVVTGRISLRRGNLIYRHGDGRQVVYSRDRRFDTPDGQFQGYYNTLLARVLKFPRSGFGNFLYMDLDNFNPFPQASYRLVRPVGVGPIGGPVFGPLAGGYVEYGAPIYGGFGLPWLTPAPAFGWGINDIPIGPVAISPIPLNPGPVPIDTSRVALPDLPPAKIRFTNSSQRDVNVTLTDSRQAGLSKTFRLAPGEFEDMKLRRDAGHEWVETFELLSPGGQWITREVRHQIPPQSRYEIVVHEWRVQSVAIDRTARGNNRIEDINMQGKGIGRFLLPPGPELVDQTIDVFQSARAMQNQGTVTPIIPDEQLQEQFRPSDRVSPFERAILEQQRAMQRAREGQR
;
A
#
# COMPACT_ATOMS: atom_id res chain seq x y z
N MET A 1 10.84 -56.64 10.24
CA MET A 1 12.27 -56.91 10.03
C MET A 1 12.45 -57.68 8.72
N ARG A 2 12.79 -57.00 7.63
CA ARG A 2 13.26 -57.61 6.37
C ARG A 2 14.42 -56.75 5.87
N SER A 3 15.56 -57.43 5.72
CA SER A 3 16.87 -56.90 5.34
C SER A 3 16.87 -56.59 3.84
N PHE A 4 17.23 -55.35 3.47
CA PHE A 4 17.58 -54.97 2.11
C PHE A 4 19.11 -54.93 2.00
N LYS A 5 19.66 -55.81 1.16
CA LYS A 5 21.06 -55.87 0.77
C LYS A 5 21.29 -55.03 -0.49
N GLY A 6 22.28 -54.15 -0.42
CA GLY A 6 23.35 -53.97 -1.40
C GLY A 6 23.00 -53.52 -2.81
N TRP A 7 23.20 -52.24 -3.09
CA TRP A 7 23.53 -51.73 -4.43
C TRP A 7 24.89 -51.02 -4.35
N ALA A 8 25.83 -51.48 -5.15
CA ALA A 8 27.15 -50.88 -5.36
C ALA A 8 27.10 -49.92 -6.56
N PRO A 9 27.96 -48.88 -6.61
CA PRO A 9 28.01 -47.93 -7.70
C PRO A 9 28.86 -48.45 -8.88
N VAL A 10 28.33 -48.32 -10.10
CA VAL A 10 29.08 -48.50 -11.34
C VAL A 10 29.69 -47.16 -11.73
N PHE A 11 31.03 -47.11 -11.71
CA PHE A 11 31.85 -46.05 -12.31
C PHE A 11 32.05 -46.37 -13.79
N GLU A 12 31.72 -45.42 -14.69
CA GLU A 12 32.23 -45.40 -16.06
C GLU A 12 33.21 -44.21 -16.22
N PRO A 13 34.43 -44.44 -16.72
CA PRO A 13 35.36 -43.38 -17.09
C PRO A 13 35.37 -43.21 -18.61
N ASN A 14 34.97 -42.05 -19.12
CA ASN A 14 35.27 -41.66 -20.50
C ASN A 14 35.97 -40.30 -20.50
N GLY A 15 37.30 -40.38 -20.52
CA GLY A 15 38.15 -39.26 -20.93
C GLY A 15 38.28 -39.26 -22.45
N LEU A 16 38.19 -38.08 -23.05
CA LEU A 16 38.78 -37.78 -24.35
C LEU A 16 39.12 -36.29 -24.38
N ALA A 17 40.41 -36.00 -24.21
CA ALA A 17 41.02 -34.71 -24.44
C ALA A 17 41.47 -34.63 -25.91
N ILE A 18 41.00 -33.64 -26.66
CA ILE A 18 41.64 -33.18 -27.90
C ILE A 18 41.52 -31.64 -28.01
N THR A 19 42.56 -30.98 -27.51
CA THR A 19 43.34 -29.88 -28.10
C THR A 19 42.82 -29.23 -29.41
N ARG A 20 42.49 -27.92 -29.40
CA ARG A 20 42.75 -26.92 -30.48
C ARG A 20 42.76 -25.51 -29.86
N LEU A 21 43.93 -24.91 -29.66
CA LEU A 21 44.68 -23.99 -30.54
C LEU A 21 44.12 -22.55 -30.59
N VAL A 22 45.01 -21.67 -30.16
CA VAL A 22 44.96 -20.22 -30.03
C VAL A 22 45.08 -19.52 -31.39
N LEU A 23 44.49 -18.32 -31.48
CA LEU A 23 44.99 -17.09 -32.15
C LEU A 23 44.12 -16.51 -33.29
N ILE A 24 44.07 -15.16 -33.26
CA ILE A 24 43.70 -14.18 -34.32
C ILE A 24 42.19 -13.87 -34.38
N GLY A 25 41.73 -12.63 -34.30
CA GLY A 25 42.39 -11.32 -34.28
C GLY A 25 41.33 -10.22 -34.28
N LEU A 26 41.74 -9.05 -33.78
CA LEU A 26 41.03 -7.77 -33.81
C LEU A 26 40.33 -7.49 -35.15
N LEU A 27 39.08 -7.04 -35.09
CA LEU A 27 38.58 -6.01 -36.00
C LEU A 27 37.48 -5.17 -35.35
N LEU A 28 37.78 -3.89 -35.29
CA LEU A 28 36.92 -2.78 -34.91
C LEU A 28 35.65 -2.76 -35.77
N ALA A 29 34.50 -2.70 -35.12
CA ALA A 29 33.32 -2.04 -35.67
C ALA A 29 32.71 -1.19 -34.56
N TRP A 30 33.03 0.11 -34.62
CA TRP A 30 32.30 1.16 -33.95
C TRP A 30 30.82 1.10 -34.38
N ILE A 31 29.94 0.76 -33.46
CA ILE A 31 28.51 1.08 -33.59
C ILE A 31 28.22 2.09 -32.47
N PRO A 32 27.93 3.36 -32.79
CA PRO A 32 27.38 4.27 -31.82
C PRO A 32 25.93 3.85 -31.59
N THR A 33 25.66 3.05 -30.55
CA THR A 33 24.32 2.96 -29.99
C THR A 33 24.01 4.30 -29.34
N THR A 34 23.42 5.20 -30.12
CA THR A 34 22.65 6.34 -29.62
C THR A 34 21.40 5.81 -28.95
N LEU A 35 21.55 5.34 -27.70
CA LEU A 35 20.44 5.25 -26.78
C LEU A 35 19.90 6.68 -26.62
N HIS A 36 18.76 6.94 -27.26
CA HIS A 36 17.88 8.06 -26.92
C HIS A 36 17.48 7.88 -25.45
N ALA A 37 18.27 8.47 -24.56
CA ALA A 37 17.88 8.75 -23.20
C ALA A 37 16.63 9.64 -23.28
N GLN A 38 15.48 9.07 -22.93
CA GLN A 38 14.31 9.88 -22.62
C GLN A 38 14.72 10.81 -21.46
N PRO A 39 14.47 12.13 -21.58
CA PRO A 39 14.80 13.04 -20.50
C PRO A 39 13.98 12.67 -19.26
N PRO A 40 14.54 12.78 -18.05
CA PRO A 40 13.77 12.62 -16.83
C PRO A 40 12.64 13.64 -16.82
N PHE A 41 11.43 13.18 -16.49
CA PHE A 41 10.30 14.06 -16.18
C PHE A 41 10.72 14.99 -15.03
N ARG A 42 11.04 16.23 -15.41
CA ARG A 42 11.30 17.34 -14.50
C ARG A 42 9.94 17.90 -14.10
N SER A 43 9.47 17.55 -12.91
CA SER A 43 8.39 18.27 -12.25
C SER A 43 8.95 19.62 -11.78
N ASP A 44 8.91 20.64 -12.64
CA ASP A 44 9.16 22.01 -12.22
C ASP A 44 7.98 22.46 -11.35
N ASP A 45 8.17 22.35 -10.03
CA ASP A 45 7.35 22.99 -9.02
C ASP A 45 7.75 24.47 -8.97
N ARG A 46 7.25 25.26 -9.94
CA ARG A 46 7.33 26.72 -9.91
C ARG A 46 5.99 27.28 -9.48
N SER A 47 5.91 27.52 -8.18
CA SER A 47 4.93 28.38 -7.53
C SER A 47 5.07 29.82 -8.03
N PHE A 48 4.18 30.21 -8.94
CA PHE A 48 3.82 31.61 -9.16
C PHE A 48 2.42 31.86 -8.58
N PRO A 49 2.20 32.99 -7.87
CA PRO A 49 0.92 33.31 -7.29
C PRO A 49 0.10 34.07 -8.33
N ASP A 50 -0.81 33.39 -9.02
CA ASP A 50 -1.79 34.09 -9.85
C ASP A 50 -3.17 34.10 -9.20
N ARG A 51 -3.49 35.30 -8.72
CA ARG A 51 -4.78 35.72 -8.20
C ARG A 51 -5.66 36.07 -9.40
N ARG A 52 -6.91 35.61 -9.35
CA ARG A 52 -8.09 36.04 -10.15
C ARG A 52 -8.26 35.34 -11.50
N HIS A 53 -9.01 34.24 -11.48
CA HIS A 53 -10.32 34.19 -12.12
C HIS A 53 -11.01 32.87 -11.74
N SER A 54 -11.95 32.94 -10.80
CA SER A 54 -12.91 31.86 -10.54
C SER A 54 -13.92 31.83 -11.69
N GLY A 55 -13.47 31.35 -12.85
CA GLY A 55 -14.29 30.97 -13.99
C GLY A 55 -14.63 29.50 -13.91
N MET A 56 -15.77 29.22 -13.28
CA MET A 56 -16.67 28.06 -13.39
C MET A 56 -16.34 26.96 -14.46
N ASP A 57 -15.26 26.21 -14.31
CA ASP A 57 -15.00 24.98 -15.07
C ASP A 57 -15.54 23.74 -14.31
N HIS A 58 -16.87 23.66 -14.17
CA HIS A 58 -17.57 22.47 -13.65
C HIS A 58 -17.76 21.37 -14.70
N ARG A 59 -17.12 21.45 -15.87
CA ARG A 59 -17.40 20.55 -16.97
C ARG A 59 -16.40 19.40 -17.01
N ARG A 60 -16.86 18.25 -16.48
CA ARG A 60 -16.31 16.86 -16.57
C ARG A 60 -15.64 16.29 -15.31
N GLY A 61 -16.10 16.67 -14.11
CA GLY A 61 -15.90 15.83 -12.93
C GLY A 61 -16.71 14.54 -13.06
N GLY A 62 -16.06 13.38 -13.05
CA GLY A 62 -16.74 12.09 -12.98
C GLY A 62 -17.46 11.89 -11.65
N PRO A 63 -18.29 10.84 -11.52
CA PRO A 63 -18.84 10.46 -10.23
C PRO A 63 -17.69 10.23 -9.24
N SER A 64 -17.82 10.81 -8.05
CA SER A 64 -16.95 10.55 -6.90
C SER A 64 -17.85 10.25 -5.72
N GLY A 65 -17.44 9.31 -4.87
CA GLY A 65 -18.28 8.84 -3.77
C GLY A 65 -18.25 7.33 -3.60
N GLU A 66 -19.17 6.85 -2.75
CA GLU A 66 -19.36 5.44 -2.46
C GLU A 66 -20.64 4.96 -3.15
N PHE A 67 -20.60 3.76 -3.72
CA PHE A 67 -21.70 3.15 -4.46
C PHE A 67 -21.91 1.71 -4.04
N ASP A 68 -23.15 1.31 -3.76
CA ASP A 68 -23.47 -0.10 -3.51
C ASP A 68 -23.59 -0.86 -4.83
N LEU A 69 -23.14 -2.12 -4.82
CA LEU A 69 -23.36 -3.08 -5.88
C LEU A 69 -24.49 -4.03 -5.49
N VAL A 70 -25.58 -3.93 -6.24
CA VAL A 70 -26.86 -4.56 -5.93
C VAL A 70 -27.15 -5.63 -6.97
N GLU A 71 -27.43 -6.84 -6.52
CA GLU A 71 -27.89 -7.91 -7.41
C GLU A 71 -29.35 -7.69 -7.85
N PRO A 72 -29.84 -8.38 -8.89
CA PRO A 72 -31.26 -8.32 -9.28
C PRO A 72 -32.23 -8.68 -8.14
N SER A 73 -31.78 -9.47 -7.17
CA SER A 73 -32.51 -9.82 -5.94
C SER A 73 -32.69 -8.63 -4.96
N GLY A 74 -31.95 -7.53 -5.15
CA GLY A 74 -31.90 -6.39 -4.24
C GLY A 74 -30.81 -6.50 -3.16
N VAL A 75 -30.10 -7.64 -3.08
CA VAL A 75 -29.02 -7.85 -2.11
C VAL A 75 -27.78 -7.04 -2.49
N VAL A 76 -27.21 -6.34 -1.51
CA VAL A 76 -25.94 -5.62 -1.68
C VAL A 76 -24.78 -6.61 -1.49
N THR A 77 -24.01 -6.85 -2.56
CA THR A 77 -22.88 -7.81 -2.55
C THR A 77 -21.51 -7.15 -2.44
N GLY A 78 -21.45 -5.83 -2.56
CA GLY A 78 -20.22 -5.08 -2.38
C GLY A 78 -20.42 -3.58 -2.52
N ARG A 79 -19.31 -2.85 -2.45
CA ARG A 79 -19.29 -1.39 -2.53
C ARG A 79 -18.14 -0.92 -3.41
N ILE A 80 -18.38 0.07 -4.24
CA ILE A 80 -17.37 0.75 -5.05
C ILE A 80 -17.10 2.12 -4.43
N SER A 81 -15.82 2.43 -4.17
CA SER A 81 -15.36 3.76 -3.78
C SER A 81 -14.61 4.40 -4.96
N LEU A 82 -15.12 5.52 -5.46
CA LEU A 82 -14.49 6.30 -6.52
C LEU A 82 -13.71 7.47 -5.92
N ARG A 83 -12.38 7.41 -6.00
CA ARG A 83 -11.46 8.40 -5.42
C ARG A 83 -10.32 8.72 -6.35
N ARG A 84 -10.16 10.00 -6.72
CA ARG A 84 -8.93 10.56 -7.34
C ARG A 84 -8.33 9.67 -8.44
N GLY A 85 -9.14 9.29 -9.43
CA GLY A 85 -8.68 8.45 -10.54
C GLY A 85 -8.47 6.97 -10.20
N ASN A 86 -8.97 6.50 -9.05
CA ASN A 86 -9.05 5.08 -8.73
C ASN A 86 -10.49 4.68 -8.42
N LEU A 87 -10.82 3.45 -8.77
CA LEU A 87 -12.04 2.75 -8.40
C LEU A 87 -11.65 1.59 -7.49
N ILE A 88 -12.10 1.61 -6.25
CA ILE A 88 -11.83 0.57 -5.27
C ILE A 88 -13.12 -0.24 -5.09
N TYR A 89 -13.13 -1.45 -5.60
CA TYR A 89 -14.21 -2.40 -5.36
C TYR A 89 -13.94 -3.17 -4.08
N ARG A 90 -14.85 -3.08 -3.10
CA ARG A 90 -14.87 -3.86 -1.87
C ARG A 90 -15.95 -4.91 -1.93
N HIS A 91 -15.59 -6.18 -1.80
CA HIS A 91 -16.53 -7.29 -1.74
C HIS A 91 -17.17 -7.38 -0.34
N GLY A 92 -18.32 -8.03 -0.21
CA GLY A 92 -19.04 -8.19 1.06
C GLY A 92 -18.26 -8.95 2.14
N ASP A 93 -17.23 -9.71 1.75
CA ASP A 93 -16.32 -10.44 2.65
C ASP A 93 -15.10 -9.60 3.12
N GLY A 94 -15.03 -8.33 2.71
CA GLY A 94 -13.93 -7.42 3.07
C GLY A 94 -12.75 -7.40 2.09
N ARG A 95 -12.70 -8.28 1.09
CA ARG A 95 -11.68 -8.25 0.00
C ARG A 95 -11.80 -6.96 -0.82
N GLN A 96 -10.69 -6.47 -1.36
CA GLN A 96 -10.67 -5.24 -2.16
C GLN A 96 -9.87 -5.41 -3.45
N VAL A 97 -10.38 -4.84 -4.55
CA VAL A 97 -9.73 -4.77 -5.85
C VAL A 97 -9.65 -3.32 -6.28
N VAL A 98 -8.46 -2.85 -6.65
CA VAL A 98 -8.23 -1.47 -7.08
C VAL A 98 -8.08 -1.42 -8.60
N TYR A 99 -8.80 -0.52 -9.25
CA TYR A 99 -8.65 -0.22 -10.67
C TYR A 99 -8.20 1.23 -10.83
N SER A 100 -7.24 1.47 -11.72
CA SER A 100 -6.74 2.82 -12.02
C SER A 100 -7.44 3.38 -13.25
N ARG A 101 -7.78 4.66 -13.22
CA ARG A 101 -8.46 5.35 -14.32
C ARG A 101 -7.59 5.35 -15.57
N ASP A 102 -8.12 4.84 -16.67
CA ASP A 102 -7.48 4.92 -17.99
C ASP A 102 -8.51 5.37 -19.03
N ARG A 103 -8.29 6.59 -19.55
CA ARG A 103 -9.21 7.25 -20.48
C ARG A 103 -9.31 6.55 -21.83
N ARG A 104 -8.32 5.71 -22.19
CA ARG A 104 -8.36 4.93 -23.44
C ARG A 104 -9.50 3.92 -23.44
N PHE A 105 -10.00 3.54 -22.26
CA PHE A 105 -11.11 2.60 -22.11
C PHE A 105 -12.47 3.28 -21.88
N ASP A 106 -12.56 4.60 -21.97
CA ASP A 106 -13.86 5.30 -21.97
C ASP A 106 -14.70 4.87 -23.17
N THR A 107 -16.02 4.92 -23.02
CA THR A 107 -16.88 4.75 -24.19
C THR A 107 -16.88 6.02 -25.03
N PRO A 108 -16.92 5.93 -26.38
CA PRO A 108 -16.93 7.09 -27.25
C PRO A 108 -18.10 8.05 -27.02
N ASP A 109 -19.25 7.51 -26.61
CA ASP A 109 -20.46 8.26 -26.24
C ASP A 109 -20.35 8.99 -24.89
N GLY A 110 -19.27 8.75 -24.14
CA GLY A 110 -19.02 9.33 -22.83
C GLY A 110 -19.92 8.79 -21.72
N GLN A 111 -20.75 7.77 -21.95
CA GLN A 111 -21.64 7.21 -20.92
C GLN A 111 -20.86 6.50 -19.80
N PHE A 112 -19.69 5.94 -20.09
CA PHE A 112 -18.88 5.20 -19.13
C PHE A 112 -17.46 5.74 -19.01
N GLN A 113 -16.88 5.55 -17.82
CA GLN A 113 -15.48 5.82 -17.52
C GLN A 113 -14.71 4.52 -17.33
N GLY A 114 -13.64 4.33 -18.11
CA GLY A 114 -12.78 3.17 -18.04
C GLY A 114 -11.80 3.19 -16.87
N TYR A 115 -11.74 2.09 -16.13
CA TYR A 115 -10.76 1.81 -15.09
C TYR A 115 -10.10 0.48 -15.41
N TYR A 116 -8.79 0.40 -15.30
CA TYR A 116 -8.01 -0.78 -15.67
C TYR A 116 -7.29 -1.33 -14.43
N ASN A 117 -7.34 -2.65 -14.27
CA ASN A 117 -6.53 -3.36 -13.31
C ASN A 117 -5.50 -4.19 -14.09
N THR A 118 -4.22 -3.85 -13.90
CA THR A 118 -3.09 -4.51 -14.56
C THR A 118 -2.93 -5.97 -14.15
N LEU A 119 -3.25 -6.32 -12.91
CA LEU A 119 -3.09 -7.68 -12.37
C LEU A 119 -4.13 -8.64 -12.96
N LEU A 120 -5.38 -8.19 -13.06
CA LEU A 120 -6.49 -8.95 -13.61
C LEU A 120 -6.57 -8.87 -15.14
N ALA A 121 -5.72 -8.05 -15.77
CA ALA A 121 -5.87 -7.64 -17.17
C ALA A 121 -7.33 -7.23 -17.50
N ARG A 122 -8.02 -6.59 -16.54
CA ARG A 122 -9.47 -6.33 -16.61
C ARG A 122 -9.75 -4.84 -16.69
N VAL A 123 -10.60 -4.46 -17.61
CA VAL A 123 -11.18 -3.13 -17.73
C VAL A 123 -12.57 -3.15 -17.12
N LEU A 124 -12.86 -2.21 -16.22
CA LEU A 124 -14.16 -1.91 -15.67
C LEU A 124 -14.61 -0.54 -16.18
N LYS A 125 -15.71 -0.48 -16.93
CA LYS A 125 -16.31 0.78 -17.39
C LYS A 125 -17.46 1.15 -16.46
N PHE A 126 -17.24 2.16 -15.63
CA PHE A 126 -18.19 2.62 -14.62
C PHE A 126 -19.14 3.68 -15.20
N PRO A 127 -20.47 3.59 -14.97
CA PRO A 127 -21.43 4.51 -15.56
C PRO A 127 -21.25 5.92 -14.99
N ARG A 128 -21.17 6.94 -15.85
CA ARG A 128 -21.00 8.34 -15.41
C ARG A 128 -22.16 8.89 -14.59
N SER A 129 -23.36 8.33 -14.79
CA SER A 129 -24.55 8.61 -13.97
C SER A 129 -24.38 8.20 -12.51
N GLY A 130 -23.42 7.30 -12.19
CA GLY A 130 -23.31 6.68 -10.87
C GLY A 130 -24.44 5.68 -10.56
N PHE A 131 -25.25 5.34 -11.57
CA PHE A 131 -26.37 4.42 -11.45
C PHE A 131 -26.46 3.52 -12.70
N GLY A 132 -26.85 2.25 -12.51
CA GLY A 132 -27.03 1.29 -13.60
C GLY A 132 -25.97 0.19 -13.62
N ASN A 133 -26.04 -0.68 -14.62
CA ASN A 133 -25.04 -1.73 -14.80
C ASN A 133 -23.72 -1.09 -15.22
N PHE A 134 -22.62 -1.51 -14.60
CA PHE A 134 -21.28 -1.21 -15.13
C PHE A 134 -20.89 -2.25 -16.18
N LEU A 135 -19.93 -1.92 -17.04
CA LEU A 135 -19.39 -2.88 -18.00
C LEU A 135 -18.05 -3.41 -17.49
N TYR A 136 -17.70 -4.63 -17.86
CA TYR A 136 -16.37 -5.19 -17.66
C TYR A 136 -15.88 -5.89 -18.92
N MET A 137 -14.57 -5.99 -19.07
CA MET A 137 -13.92 -6.59 -20.23
C MET A 137 -12.57 -7.15 -19.81
N ASP A 138 -12.35 -8.42 -20.10
CA ASP A 138 -11.11 -9.14 -19.80
C ASP A 138 -10.21 -9.08 -21.02
N LEU A 139 -9.03 -8.45 -20.90
CA LEU A 139 -8.08 -8.24 -21.99
C LEU A 139 -7.24 -9.49 -22.30
N ASP A 140 -7.29 -10.51 -21.44
CA ASP A 140 -6.68 -11.82 -21.67
C ASP A 140 -7.59 -12.76 -22.49
N ASN A 141 -8.85 -12.36 -22.75
CA ASN A 141 -9.74 -13.07 -23.64
C ASN A 141 -9.38 -12.81 -25.11
N PHE A 142 -9.49 -13.82 -25.98
CA PHE A 142 -9.21 -13.72 -27.42
C PHE A 142 -10.09 -12.66 -28.11
N ASN A 143 -11.25 -12.35 -27.51
CA ASN A 143 -12.17 -11.35 -28.03
C ASN A 143 -12.69 -10.45 -26.90
N PRO A 144 -11.92 -9.40 -26.52
CA PRO A 144 -12.27 -8.53 -25.41
C PRO A 144 -13.41 -7.60 -25.81
N PHE A 145 -14.65 -8.05 -25.63
CA PHE A 145 -15.83 -7.20 -25.76
C PHE A 145 -16.36 -6.76 -24.39
N PRO A 146 -16.79 -5.50 -24.24
CA PRO A 146 -17.45 -5.07 -23.01
C PRO A 146 -18.74 -5.86 -22.75
N GLN A 147 -18.85 -6.44 -21.57
CA GLN A 147 -20.03 -7.13 -21.09
C GLN A 147 -20.67 -6.35 -19.96
N ALA A 148 -22.00 -6.27 -19.95
CA ALA A 148 -22.72 -5.68 -18.82
C ALA A 148 -22.60 -6.59 -17.59
N SER A 149 -22.28 -6.00 -16.45
CA SER A 149 -22.37 -6.68 -15.16
C SER A 149 -23.82 -7.04 -14.86
N TYR A 150 -24.02 -8.16 -14.17
CA TYR A 150 -25.32 -8.54 -13.64
C TYR A 150 -25.74 -7.68 -12.44
N ARG A 151 -24.80 -6.96 -11.82
CA ARG A 151 -25.02 -6.08 -10.66
C ARG A 151 -25.26 -4.65 -11.11
N LEU A 152 -26.20 -3.99 -10.46
CA LEU A 152 -26.41 -2.55 -10.57
C LEU A 152 -25.54 -1.79 -9.57
N VAL A 153 -24.96 -0.70 -10.04
CA VAL A 153 -24.37 0.33 -9.19
C VAL A 153 -25.46 1.30 -8.79
N ARG A 154 -25.47 1.73 -7.52
CA ARG A 154 -26.22 2.90 -7.07
C ARG A 154 -25.45 3.67 -6.00
N PRO A 155 -25.67 4.98 -5.82
CA PRO A 155 -25.04 5.72 -4.71
C PRO A 155 -25.46 5.14 -3.35
N VAL A 156 -24.53 5.06 -2.40
CA VAL A 156 -24.83 4.61 -1.03
C VAL A 156 -25.86 5.54 -0.39
N GLY A 157 -26.82 4.97 0.33
CA GLY A 157 -27.86 5.73 1.04
C GLY A 157 -29.08 6.10 0.19
N VAL A 158 -29.04 5.82 -1.12
CA VAL A 158 -30.24 5.86 -1.96
C VAL A 158 -30.96 4.52 -1.75
N GLY A 159 -32.11 4.56 -1.06
CA GLY A 159 -32.96 3.40 -0.83
C GLY A 159 -33.36 2.71 -2.14
N PRO A 160 -33.93 1.48 -2.10
CA PRO A 160 -34.41 0.81 -3.29
C PRO A 160 -35.38 1.74 -4.04
N ILE A 161 -34.93 2.25 -5.19
CA ILE A 161 -35.77 3.03 -6.10
C ILE A 161 -36.77 2.03 -6.68
N GLY A 162 -37.96 1.94 -6.09
CA GLY A 162 -39.05 1.10 -6.58
C GLY A 162 -39.16 -0.29 -5.94
N GLY A 163 -39.28 -0.39 -4.61
CA GLY A 163 -40.06 -1.50 -4.06
C GLY A 163 -41.51 -1.38 -4.51
N PRO A 164 -42.24 -2.46 -4.83
CA PRO A 164 -43.66 -2.37 -5.13
C PRO A 164 -44.40 -1.86 -3.90
N VAL A 165 -44.97 -0.65 -3.99
CA VAL A 165 -45.95 -0.15 -3.03
C VAL A 165 -47.27 -0.86 -3.34
N PHE A 166 -47.46 -2.06 -2.80
CA PHE A 166 -48.80 -2.63 -2.68
C PHE A 166 -49.50 -1.95 -1.50
N GLY A 167 -50.04 -0.75 -1.75
CA GLY A 167 -50.88 0.00 -0.82
C GLY A 167 -51.97 0.73 -1.61
N PRO A 168 -53.27 0.52 -1.32
CA PRO A 168 -54.35 0.98 -2.19
C PRO A 168 -54.65 2.49 -2.14
N LEU A 169 -53.83 3.35 -1.50
CA LEU A 169 -54.27 4.71 -1.11
C LEU A 169 -53.22 5.83 -1.13
N ALA A 170 -52.21 5.82 -2.02
CA ALA A 170 -51.31 6.98 -2.13
C ALA A 170 -50.92 7.29 -3.59
N GLY A 171 -51.77 8.07 -4.25
CA GLY A 171 -51.43 8.78 -5.47
C GLY A 171 -50.39 9.86 -5.19
N GLY A 172 -49.20 9.70 -5.75
CA GLY A 172 -48.11 10.67 -5.65
C GLY A 172 -47.00 10.29 -6.62
N TYR A 173 -47.24 10.47 -7.91
CA TYR A 173 -46.19 10.38 -8.92
C TYR A 173 -45.22 11.55 -8.70
N VAL A 174 -43.98 11.25 -8.31
CA VAL A 174 -42.88 12.20 -8.44
C VAL A 174 -42.46 12.16 -9.91
N GLU A 175 -43.07 13.02 -10.71
CA GLU A 175 -42.72 13.26 -12.09
C GLU A 175 -41.37 13.98 -12.15
N TYR A 176 -40.28 13.23 -12.33
CA TYR A 176 -39.02 13.82 -12.80
C TYR A 176 -39.19 14.15 -14.29
N GLY A 177 -39.60 15.39 -14.56
CA GLY A 177 -39.65 15.96 -15.91
C GLY A 177 -38.25 16.02 -16.53
N ALA A 178 -37.85 14.96 -17.21
CA ALA A 178 -36.77 15.03 -18.19
C ALA A 178 -37.36 15.61 -19.49
N PRO A 179 -36.84 16.74 -20.01
CA PRO A 179 -37.29 17.27 -21.29
C PRO A 179 -36.83 16.32 -22.40
N ILE A 180 -37.75 15.51 -22.91
CA ILE A 180 -37.56 14.68 -24.10
C ILE A 180 -37.53 15.62 -25.31
N TYR A 181 -36.33 15.99 -25.74
CA TYR A 181 -36.12 16.62 -27.05
C TYR A 181 -36.28 15.54 -28.12
N GLY A 182 -37.43 15.54 -28.79
CA GLY A 182 -37.71 14.69 -29.94
C GLY A 182 -36.88 15.09 -31.15
N GLY A 183 -35.80 14.35 -31.41
CA GLY A 183 -35.05 14.39 -32.65
C GLY A 183 -35.27 13.09 -33.43
N PHE A 184 -35.88 13.20 -34.62
CA PHE A 184 -35.95 12.13 -35.61
C PHE A 184 -34.53 11.71 -36.03
N GLY A 185 -34.04 10.60 -35.47
CA GLY A 185 -32.71 10.03 -35.74
C GLY A 185 -32.83 8.61 -36.29
N LEU A 186 -32.13 8.36 -37.39
CA LEU A 186 -32.14 7.15 -38.22
C LEU A 186 -31.95 5.81 -37.44
N PRO A 187 -32.67 4.72 -37.77
CA PRO A 187 -32.85 3.52 -36.92
C PRO A 187 -31.72 2.46 -36.94
N TRP A 188 -30.47 2.79 -37.28
CA TRP A 188 -29.44 1.80 -37.62
C TRP A 188 -28.06 1.98 -36.97
N LEU A 189 -27.88 2.94 -36.05
CA LEU A 189 -26.58 3.16 -35.38
C LEU A 189 -26.63 3.38 -33.86
N THR A 190 -27.78 3.17 -33.19
CA THR A 190 -27.88 3.28 -31.73
C THR A 190 -28.37 1.97 -31.12
N PRO A 191 -27.67 1.38 -30.12
CA PRO A 191 -28.28 0.35 -29.31
C PRO A 191 -29.46 0.99 -28.56
N ALA A 192 -30.62 0.32 -28.61
CA ALA A 192 -31.85 0.82 -27.99
C ALA A 192 -31.60 1.15 -26.51
N PRO A 193 -32.05 2.32 -26.00
CA PRO A 193 -32.03 2.59 -24.58
C PRO A 193 -32.96 1.59 -23.88
N ALA A 194 -32.36 0.59 -23.24
CA ALA A 194 -33.06 -0.41 -22.46
C ALA A 194 -33.52 0.18 -21.12
N PHE A 195 -34.51 1.08 -21.13
CA PHE A 195 -35.29 1.42 -19.94
C PHE A 195 -36.71 1.84 -20.35
N GLY A 196 -37.63 0.88 -20.25
CA GLY A 196 -39.06 1.08 -20.45
C GLY A 196 -39.84 0.01 -19.69
N TRP A 197 -39.94 0.16 -18.37
CA TRP A 197 -40.96 -0.54 -17.58
C TRP A 197 -42.26 0.25 -17.74
N GLY A 198 -42.93 0.03 -18.87
CA GLY A 198 -44.22 0.61 -19.22
C GLY A 198 -44.89 -0.31 -20.20
N ILE A 199 -45.64 -1.28 -19.66
CA ILE A 199 -46.47 -2.20 -20.40
C ILE A 199 -47.60 -1.36 -21.00
N ASN A 200 -47.60 -1.15 -22.31
CA ASN A 200 -48.78 -0.76 -23.08
C ASN A 200 -48.63 -1.30 -24.51
N ASP A 201 -49.20 -2.48 -24.72
CA ASP A 201 -49.82 -2.98 -25.95
C ASP A 201 -49.35 -2.41 -27.29
N ILE A 202 -48.09 -2.67 -27.66
CA ILE A 202 -47.66 -2.60 -29.06
C ILE A 202 -47.68 -4.02 -29.63
N PRO A 203 -48.33 -4.26 -30.80
CA PRO A 203 -48.37 -5.58 -31.41
C PRO A 203 -46.95 -6.08 -31.69
N ILE A 204 -46.67 -7.25 -31.10
CA ILE A 204 -45.37 -7.90 -30.99
C ILE A 204 -44.91 -8.33 -32.39
N GLY A 205 -44.06 -7.53 -33.03
CA GLY A 205 -43.11 -8.04 -34.02
C GLY A 205 -42.08 -8.95 -33.32
N PRO A 206 -41.36 -9.83 -34.04
CA PRO A 206 -40.38 -10.74 -33.45
C PRO A 206 -39.32 -9.92 -32.71
N VAL A 207 -39.48 -9.82 -31.39
CA VAL A 207 -38.57 -9.08 -30.53
C VAL A 207 -37.27 -9.84 -30.57
N ALA A 208 -36.23 -9.21 -31.12
CA ALA A 208 -34.87 -9.70 -31.02
C ALA A 208 -34.54 -9.74 -29.53
N ILE A 209 -34.69 -10.91 -28.92
CA ILE A 209 -34.26 -11.18 -27.56
C ILE A 209 -32.74 -11.05 -27.63
N SER A 210 -32.21 -9.89 -27.25
CA SER A 210 -30.77 -9.72 -27.10
C SER A 210 -30.31 -10.87 -26.21
N PRO A 211 -29.47 -11.81 -26.70
CA PRO A 211 -29.04 -12.92 -25.89
C PRO A 211 -28.36 -12.34 -24.66
N ILE A 212 -28.93 -12.61 -23.49
CA ILE A 212 -28.29 -12.30 -22.22
C ILE A 212 -26.91 -12.93 -22.33
N PRO A 213 -25.80 -12.16 -22.20
CA PRO A 213 -24.48 -12.73 -22.27
C PRO A 213 -24.32 -13.72 -21.13
N LEU A 214 -24.49 -15.01 -21.46
CA LEU A 214 -24.49 -16.15 -20.54
C LEU A 214 -23.07 -16.53 -20.08
N ASN A 215 -22.09 -15.65 -20.25
CA ASN A 215 -20.75 -15.90 -19.74
C ASN A 215 -20.58 -15.12 -18.42
N PRO A 216 -20.87 -15.73 -17.25
CA PRO A 216 -20.45 -15.15 -16.00
C PRO A 216 -18.92 -15.06 -16.05
N GLY A 217 -18.39 -13.83 -16.12
CA GLY A 217 -16.95 -13.62 -16.06
C GLY A 217 -16.34 -14.28 -14.82
N PRO A 218 -15.00 -14.40 -14.75
CA PRO A 218 -14.29 -15.09 -13.67
C PRO A 218 -14.86 -14.76 -12.30
N VAL A 219 -15.42 -15.77 -11.62
CA VAL A 219 -15.97 -15.64 -10.27
C VAL A 219 -14.85 -16.03 -9.30
N PRO A 220 -14.33 -15.10 -8.48
CA PRO A 220 -13.30 -15.44 -7.50
C PRO A 220 -13.93 -16.28 -6.38
N ILE A 221 -13.55 -17.56 -6.32
CA ILE A 221 -14.06 -18.52 -5.33
C ILE A 221 -13.27 -18.37 -4.04
N ASP A 222 -11.95 -18.37 -4.14
CA ASP A 222 -11.04 -18.35 -3.00
C ASP A 222 -9.84 -17.44 -3.26
N THR A 223 -9.34 -16.86 -2.18
CA THR A 223 -8.15 -16.01 -2.22
C THR A 223 -7.37 -16.27 -0.95
N SER A 224 -6.22 -16.90 -1.08
CA SER A 224 -5.39 -17.26 0.07
C SER A 224 -3.98 -16.71 -0.08
N ARG A 225 -3.37 -16.37 1.06
CA ARG A 225 -1.96 -15.99 1.14
C ARG A 225 -1.20 -17.16 1.73
N VAL A 226 -0.39 -17.81 0.92
CA VAL A 226 0.44 -18.96 1.31
C VAL A 226 1.84 -18.46 1.64
N ALA A 227 2.36 -18.78 2.82
CA ALA A 227 3.74 -18.44 3.17
C ALA A 227 4.70 -19.30 2.33
N LEU A 228 5.74 -18.68 1.78
CA LEU A 228 6.82 -19.43 1.14
C LEU A 228 7.63 -20.19 2.21
N PRO A 229 8.33 -21.29 1.84
CA PRO A 229 9.14 -22.05 2.79
C PRO A 229 10.12 -21.15 3.55
N ASP A 230 10.17 -21.32 4.88
CA ASP A 230 11.03 -20.52 5.75
C ASP A 230 12.49 -20.57 5.30
N LEU A 231 13.11 -19.40 5.19
CA LEU A 231 14.53 -19.27 4.91
C LEU A 231 15.36 -19.55 6.18
N PRO A 232 16.52 -20.22 6.07
CA PRO A 232 17.39 -20.42 7.24
C PRO A 232 17.84 -19.06 7.79
N PRO A 233 18.03 -18.89 9.11
CA PRO A 233 18.40 -17.60 9.69
C PRO A 233 19.79 -17.15 9.24
N ALA A 234 19.97 -15.85 9.02
CA ALA A 234 21.28 -15.25 8.72
C ALA A 234 22.06 -14.98 10.01
N LYS A 235 23.37 -15.21 9.97
CA LYS A 235 24.31 -14.87 11.05
C LYS A 235 24.90 -13.49 10.77
N ILE A 236 24.51 -12.52 11.57
CA ILE A 236 24.98 -11.14 11.46
C ILE A 236 25.90 -10.83 12.63
N ARG A 237 27.09 -10.31 12.33
CA ARG A 237 28.01 -9.75 13.33
C ARG A 237 27.89 -8.23 13.30
N PHE A 238 27.45 -7.64 14.40
CA PHE A 238 27.42 -6.19 14.56
C PHE A 238 28.74 -5.74 15.18
N THR A 239 29.44 -4.78 14.56
CA THR A 239 30.72 -4.25 15.06
C THR A 239 30.64 -2.74 15.24
N ASN A 240 31.39 -2.20 16.20
CA ASN A 240 31.52 -0.76 16.39
C ASN A 240 32.96 -0.30 16.08
N SER A 241 33.17 0.38 14.95
CA SER A 241 34.49 0.96 14.62
C SER A 241 34.74 2.35 15.19
N SER A 242 33.77 2.94 15.89
CA SER A 242 33.92 4.28 16.45
C SER A 242 34.82 4.27 17.70
N GLN A 243 35.26 5.46 18.12
CA GLN A 243 36.05 5.64 19.34
C GLN A 243 35.19 5.70 20.61
N ARG A 244 33.86 5.56 20.49
CA ARG A 244 32.92 5.67 21.61
C ARG A 244 31.98 4.50 21.65
N ASP A 245 31.38 4.29 22.81
CA ASP A 245 30.34 3.30 22.97
C ASP A 245 29.10 3.68 22.16
N VAL A 246 28.50 2.68 21.52
CA VAL A 246 27.23 2.84 20.81
C VAL A 246 26.17 1.93 21.44
N ASN A 247 24.96 2.45 21.53
CA ASN A 247 23.77 1.67 21.81
C ASN A 247 23.08 1.33 20.49
N VAL A 248 22.78 0.07 20.28
CA VAL A 248 22.13 -0.43 19.07
C VAL A 248 20.79 -0.99 19.45
N THR A 249 19.73 -0.48 18.82
CA THR A 249 18.37 -1.00 18.97
C THR A 249 17.97 -1.67 17.66
N LEU A 250 17.71 -2.97 17.72
CA LEU A 250 17.19 -3.77 16.62
C LEU A 250 15.69 -3.99 16.81
N THR A 251 14.87 -3.52 15.88
CA THR A 251 13.40 -3.65 15.93
C THR A 251 12.91 -4.62 14.86
N ASP A 252 12.08 -5.59 15.22
CA ASP A 252 11.42 -6.51 14.28
C ASP A 252 10.05 -5.96 13.84
N SER A 253 9.93 -5.57 12.57
CA SER A 253 8.70 -4.99 12.01
C SER A 253 7.52 -5.97 11.95
N ARG A 254 7.76 -7.29 12.07
CA ARG A 254 6.71 -8.32 12.06
C ARG A 254 6.14 -8.59 13.45
N GLN A 255 6.86 -8.25 14.52
CA GLN A 255 6.44 -8.50 15.90
C GLN A 255 6.54 -7.21 16.71
N ALA A 256 5.42 -6.49 16.79
CA ALA A 256 5.34 -5.26 17.58
C ALA A 256 5.79 -5.51 19.02
N GLY A 257 6.71 -4.66 19.51
CA GLY A 257 7.28 -4.78 20.86
C GLY A 257 8.49 -5.70 20.97
N LEU A 258 8.85 -6.46 19.91
CA LEU A 258 10.09 -7.22 19.89
C LEU A 258 11.25 -6.33 19.42
N SER A 259 11.85 -5.62 20.36
CA SER A 259 13.13 -4.93 20.16
C SER A 259 14.21 -5.56 21.02
N LYS A 260 15.43 -5.67 20.48
CA LYS A 260 16.62 -6.04 21.24
C LYS A 260 17.56 -4.84 21.25
N THR A 261 17.92 -4.38 22.44
CA THR A 261 18.90 -3.32 22.64
C THR A 261 20.18 -3.91 23.21
N PHE A 262 21.32 -3.52 22.68
CA PHE A 262 22.63 -3.94 23.18
C PHE A 262 23.66 -2.83 22.97
N ARG A 263 24.64 -2.77 23.87
CA ARG A 263 25.73 -1.79 23.84
C ARG A 263 26.97 -2.44 23.23
N LEU A 264 27.72 -1.68 22.43
CA LEU A 264 29.01 -2.07 21.87
C LEU A 264 30.05 -1.02 22.23
N ALA A 265 31.07 -1.39 22.99
CA ALA A 265 32.28 -0.60 23.20
C ALA A 265 33.09 -0.46 21.89
N PRO A 266 34.08 0.47 21.83
CA PRO A 266 34.98 0.58 20.69
C PRO A 266 35.67 -0.75 20.35
N GLY A 267 35.51 -1.21 19.12
CA GLY A 267 36.07 -2.49 18.63
C GLY A 267 35.31 -3.74 19.09
N GLU A 268 34.28 -3.61 19.92
CA GLU A 268 33.44 -4.74 20.34
C GLU A 268 32.50 -5.20 19.22
N PHE A 269 32.05 -6.45 19.33
CA PHE A 269 31.08 -7.04 18.42
C PHE A 269 30.04 -7.90 19.13
N GLU A 270 28.86 -8.02 18.53
CA GLU A 270 27.76 -8.90 18.96
C GLU A 270 27.32 -9.77 17.78
N ASP A 271 27.33 -11.09 17.98
CA ASP A 271 26.88 -12.06 16.97
C ASP A 271 25.40 -12.40 17.19
N MET A 272 24.58 -12.32 16.14
CA MET A 272 23.14 -12.59 16.20
C MET A 272 22.66 -13.45 15.04
N LYS A 273 21.68 -14.32 15.32
CA LYS A 273 20.94 -15.06 14.29
C LYS A 273 19.61 -14.39 14.02
N LEU A 274 19.43 -13.87 12.81
CA LEU A 274 18.22 -13.15 12.40
C LEU A 274 17.36 -14.01 11.48
N ARG A 275 16.04 -14.03 11.72
CA ARG A 275 15.09 -14.76 10.88
C ARG A 275 14.86 -13.99 9.58
N ARG A 276 14.79 -14.70 8.46
CA ARG A 276 14.55 -14.07 7.15
C ARG A 276 13.09 -14.21 6.73
N ASP A 277 12.60 -13.22 6.00
CA ASP A 277 11.28 -13.27 5.39
C ASP A 277 11.41 -13.98 4.03
N ALA A 278 10.73 -15.10 3.83
CA ALA A 278 10.75 -15.79 2.55
C ALA A 278 9.91 -15.09 1.48
N GLY A 279 9.05 -14.14 1.88
CA GLY A 279 7.98 -13.64 1.02
C GLY A 279 6.76 -14.54 1.12
N HIS A 280 5.77 -14.27 0.28
CA HIS A 280 4.51 -15.01 0.28
C HIS A 280 4.07 -15.25 -1.17
N GLU A 281 3.22 -16.24 -1.37
CA GLU A 281 2.47 -16.43 -2.59
C GLU A 281 1.01 -16.02 -2.34
N TRP A 282 0.47 -15.18 -3.22
CA TRP A 282 -0.94 -14.85 -3.27
C TRP A 282 -1.60 -15.73 -4.31
N VAL A 283 -2.51 -16.58 -3.86
CA VAL A 283 -3.18 -17.60 -4.66
C VAL A 283 -4.63 -17.20 -4.82
N GLU A 284 -5.04 -16.93 -6.05
CA GLU A 284 -6.43 -16.63 -6.41
C GLU A 284 -7.02 -17.81 -7.19
N THR A 285 -8.14 -18.32 -6.72
CA THR A 285 -8.86 -19.42 -7.36
C THR A 285 -10.13 -18.87 -7.99
N PHE A 286 -10.24 -19.02 -9.31
CA PHE A 286 -11.37 -18.56 -10.11
C PHE A 286 -12.17 -19.73 -10.67
N GLU A 287 -13.49 -19.58 -10.67
CA GLU A 287 -14.38 -20.42 -11.47
C GLU A 287 -14.61 -19.72 -12.81
N LEU A 288 -14.33 -20.43 -13.89
CA LEU A 288 -14.48 -19.97 -15.26
C LEU A 288 -15.42 -20.91 -15.99
N LEU A 289 -16.33 -20.35 -16.79
CA LEU A 289 -17.08 -21.15 -17.73
C LEU A 289 -16.21 -21.42 -18.97
N SER A 290 -15.85 -22.67 -19.19
CA SER A 290 -15.13 -23.10 -20.39
C SER A 290 -15.97 -22.85 -21.66
N PRO A 291 -15.36 -22.77 -22.85
CA PRO A 291 -16.10 -22.65 -24.12
C PRO A 291 -17.15 -23.74 -24.35
N GLY A 292 -16.99 -24.91 -23.72
CA GLY A 292 -17.96 -26.01 -23.76
C GLY A 292 -19.09 -25.93 -22.71
N GLY A 293 -19.18 -24.84 -21.94
CA GLY A 293 -20.20 -24.65 -20.91
C GLY A 293 -19.94 -25.39 -19.59
N GLN A 294 -18.76 -25.99 -19.42
CA GLN A 294 -18.35 -26.62 -18.15
C GLN A 294 -17.64 -25.61 -17.26
N TRP A 295 -17.91 -25.63 -15.95
CA TRP A 295 -17.14 -24.86 -14.97
C TRP A 295 -15.76 -25.49 -14.77
N ILE A 296 -14.72 -24.67 -14.91
CA ILE A 296 -13.33 -25.05 -14.64
C ILE A 296 -12.76 -24.13 -13.56
N THR A 297 -11.93 -24.70 -12.70
CA THR A 297 -11.19 -23.95 -11.68
C THR A 297 -9.84 -23.55 -12.24
N ARG A 298 -9.49 -22.27 -12.16
CA ARG A 298 -8.16 -21.76 -12.53
C ARG A 298 -7.53 -21.08 -11.33
N GLU A 299 -6.31 -21.51 -11.04
CA GLU A 299 -5.49 -20.91 -10.01
C GLU A 299 -4.50 -19.92 -10.63
N VAL A 300 -4.45 -18.70 -10.09
CA VAL A 300 -3.48 -17.67 -10.47
C VAL A 300 -2.62 -17.39 -9.25
N ARG A 301 -1.30 -17.51 -9.44
CA ARG A 301 -0.31 -17.35 -8.37
C ARG A 301 0.51 -16.09 -8.61
N HIS A 302 0.59 -15.25 -7.58
CA HIS A 302 1.41 -14.05 -7.60
C HIS A 302 2.44 -14.11 -6.47
N GLN A 303 3.71 -13.95 -6.81
CA GLN A 303 4.77 -13.85 -5.81
C GLN A 303 4.77 -12.45 -5.18
N ILE A 304 4.64 -12.40 -3.86
CA ILE A 304 4.83 -11.20 -3.05
C ILE A 304 6.30 -11.21 -2.58
N PRO A 305 7.12 -10.24 -3.00
CA PRO A 305 8.52 -10.22 -2.62
C PRO A 305 8.68 -10.05 -1.10
N PRO A 306 9.77 -10.55 -0.53
CA PRO A 306 10.08 -10.36 0.88
C PRO A 306 10.28 -8.88 1.21
N GLN A 307 9.94 -8.49 2.43
CA GLN A 307 10.09 -7.10 2.91
C GLN A 307 11.20 -6.98 3.96
N SER A 308 11.76 -5.78 4.13
CA SER A 308 12.74 -5.52 5.18
C SER A 308 12.10 -5.73 6.56
N ARG A 309 12.63 -6.72 7.29
CA ARG A 309 12.09 -7.11 8.59
C ARG A 309 12.69 -6.33 9.74
N TYR A 310 13.94 -5.92 9.63
CA TYR A 310 14.68 -5.32 10.73
C TYR A 310 15.06 -3.89 10.43
N GLU A 311 14.75 -3.01 11.39
CA GLU A 311 15.29 -1.66 11.47
C GLU A 311 16.34 -1.62 12.57
N ILE A 312 17.48 -0.98 12.27
CA ILE A 312 18.55 -0.74 13.23
C ILE A 312 18.61 0.75 13.49
N VAL A 313 18.52 1.11 14.77
CA VAL A 313 18.70 2.48 15.24
C VAL A 313 19.96 2.51 16.11
N VAL A 314 20.84 3.48 15.83
CA VAL A 314 22.13 3.59 16.51
C VAL A 314 22.22 4.93 17.23
N HIS A 315 22.60 4.85 18.51
CA HIS A 315 22.90 6.00 19.35
C HIS A 315 24.34 5.93 19.81
N GLU A 316 25.05 7.04 19.79
CA GLU A 316 26.39 7.17 20.37
C GLU A 316 26.24 7.70 21.80
N TRP A 317 26.83 7.01 22.78
CA TRP A 317 26.84 7.47 24.16
C TRP A 317 27.82 8.62 24.33
N ARG A 318 27.32 9.75 24.84
CA ARG A 318 28.14 10.91 25.18
C ARG A 318 27.84 11.39 26.59
N VAL A 319 28.87 11.88 27.27
CA VAL A 319 28.69 12.64 28.51
C VAL A 319 27.96 13.93 28.16
N GLN A 320 26.79 14.13 28.75
CA GLN A 320 25.98 15.34 28.59
C GLN A 320 26.34 16.36 29.66
N SER A 321 26.43 15.95 30.92
CA SER A 321 26.82 16.81 32.03
C SER A 321 27.57 16.02 33.10
N VAL A 322 28.38 16.75 33.87
CA VAL A 322 29.12 16.23 35.02
C VAL A 322 28.76 17.11 36.21
N ALA A 323 28.19 16.51 37.25
CA ALA A 323 27.91 17.19 38.50
C ALA A 323 29.18 17.19 39.36
N ILE A 324 29.65 18.39 39.70
CA ILE A 324 30.80 18.59 40.57
C ILE A 324 30.29 19.31 41.82
N ASP A 325 30.35 18.64 42.97
CA ASP A 325 30.09 19.31 44.24
C ASP A 325 31.25 20.26 44.56
N ARG A 326 30.92 21.54 44.69
CA ARG A 326 31.86 22.61 45.05
C ARG A 326 31.88 22.90 46.55
N THR A 327 31.02 22.26 47.34
CA THR A 327 30.83 22.57 48.77
C THR A 327 31.71 21.71 49.67
N ALA A 328 32.15 20.54 49.22
CA ALA A 328 33.19 19.76 49.88
C ALA A 328 34.55 20.47 49.81
N ARG A 329 34.94 21.16 50.89
CA ARG A 329 36.25 21.82 51.06
C ARG A 329 37.40 20.81 50.85
N GLY A 330 37.95 20.78 49.64
CA GLY A 330 39.28 20.22 49.37
C GLY A 330 39.39 19.16 48.28
N ASN A 331 38.29 18.64 47.74
CA ASN A 331 38.36 17.70 46.61
C ASN A 331 37.10 17.86 45.77
N ASN A 332 37.22 18.52 44.61
CA ASN A 332 36.16 18.65 43.59
C ASN A 332 35.79 17.26 43.04
N ARG A 333 35.15 16.45 43.86
CA ARG A 333 34.78 15.08 43.55
C ARG A 333 33.64 15.14 42.55
N ILE A 334 33.83 14.45 41.43
CA ILE A 334 32.76 14.20 40.47
C ILE A 334 31.79 13.25 41.15
N GLU A 335 30.57 13.71 41.40
CA GLU A 335 29.54 12.90 42.05
C GLU A 335 28.78 12.08 41.02
N ASP A 336 28.44 12.70 39.90
CA ASP A 336 27.61 12.08 38.88
C ASP A 336 28.00 12.50 37.46
N ILE A 337 27.89 11.55 36.53
CA ILE A 337 28.15 11.74 35.10
C ILE A 337 26.88 11.35 34.35
N ASN A 338 26.11 12.36 33.96
CA ASN A 338 24.94 12.15 33.13
C ASN A 338 25.37 11.85 31.71
N MET A 339 24.98 10.66 31.23
CA MET A 339 25.19 10.26 29.85
C MET A 339 23.89 10.36 29.06
N GLN A 340 24.01 10.76 27.79
CA GLN A 340 22.90 10.83 26.85
C GLN A 340 23.27 10.13 25.54
N GLY A 341 22.32 9.39 24.98
CA GLY A 341 22.47 8.77 23.66
C GLY A 341 22.16 9.78 22.57
N LYS A 342 23.18 10.23 21.83
CA LYS A 342 23.00 11.04 20.62
C LYS A 342 22.63 10.13 19.45
N GLY A 343 21.49 10.37 18.80
CA GLY A 343 21.12 9.63 17.58
C GLY A 343 22.15 9.81 16.47
N ILE A 344 22.71 8.70 15.98
CA ILE A 344 23.65 8.71 14.83
C ILE A 344 22.89 8.48 13.53
N GLY A 345 21.95 7.57 13.52
CA GLY A 345 21.16 7.27 12.34
C GLY A 345 20.39 5.97 12.48
N ARG A 346 19.60 5.69 11.46
CA ARG A 346 18.80 4.48 11.33
C ARG A 346 18.97 3.88 9.94
N PHE A 347 18.94 2.57 9.81
CA PHE A 347 18.97 1.90 8.52
C PHE A 347 18.19 0.58 8.57
N LEU A 348 17.76 0.11 7.40
CA LEU A 348 17.05 -1.16 7.24
C LEU A 348 18.05 -2.24 6.82
N LEU A 349 17.86 -3.45 7.34
CA LEU A 349 18.54 -4.62 6.78
C LEU A 349 17.90 -5.05 5.46
N PRO A 350 18.68 -5.63 4.53
CA PRO A 350 18.16 -6.18 3.28
C PRO A 350 17.02 -7.19 3.53
N PRO A 351 16.02 -7.27 2.63
CA PRO A 351 14.90 -8.19 2.74
C PRO A 351 15.28 -9.63 2.42
N GLY A 352 14.61 -10.57 3.09
CA GLY A 352 14.58 -11.99 2.72
C GLY A 352 15.92 -12.62 2.31
N PRO A 353 16.05 -13.22 1.11
CA PRO A 353 17.28 -13.87 0.67
C PRO A 353 18.51 -12.95 0.58
N GLU A 354 18.32 -11.65 0.41
CA GLU A 354 19.40 -10.67 0.31
C GLU A 354 20.10 -10.43 1.66
N LEU A 355 19.43 -10.76 2.78
CA LEU A 355 20.07 -10.80 4.08
C LEU A 355 20.95 -12.06 4.16
N VAL A 356 22.22 -11.89 3.85
CA VAL A 356 23.24 -12.94 3.92
C VAL A 356 24.05 -12.86 5.21
N ASP A 357 24.80 -13.91 5.50
CA ASP A 357 25.77 -13.91 6.61
C ASP A 357 26.83 -12.83 6.35
N GLN A 358 26.93 -11.84 7.22
CA GLN A 358 27.83 -10.71 7.04
C GLN A 358 28.20 -10.01 8.35
N THR A 359 29.25 -9.19 8.28
CA THR A 359 29.64 -8.27 9.35
C THR A 359 29.20 -6.86 9.00
N ILE A 360 28.52 -6.20 9.91
CA ILE A 360 27.96 -4.85 9.73
C ILE A 360 28.58 -3.93 10.78
N ASP A 361 29.31 -2.92 10.31
CA ASP A 361 29.72 -1.80 11.13
C ASP A 361 28.53 -0.87 11.36
N VAL A 362 27.94 -0.96 12.54
CA VAL A 362 26.70 -0.25 12.85
C VAL A 362 26.88 1.27 12.83
N PHE A 363 28.04 1.76 13.26
CA PHE A 363 28.31 3.20 13.35
C PHE A 363 28.49 3.81 11.97
N GLN A 364 29.34 3.19 11.13
CA GLN A 364 29.56 3.68 9.76
C GLN A 364 28.29 3.57 8.92
N SER A 365 27.55 2.45 9.04
CA SER A 365 26.31 2.24 8.30
C SER A 365 25.25 3.29 8.69
N ALA A 366 25.06 3.55 9.98
CA ALA A 366 24.13 4.59 10.44
C ALA A 366 24.56 6.00 9.99
N ARG A 367 25.85 6.32 10.06
CA ARG A 367 26.38 7.61 9.64
C ARG A 367 26.22 7.84 8.13
N ALA A 368 26.41 6.78 7.32
CA ALA A 368 26.29 6.83 5.86
C ALA A 368 24.88 7.20 5.39
N MET A 369 23.84 6.91 6.19
CA MET A 369 22.46 7.29 5.86
C MET A 369 22.17 8.79 6.00
N GLN A 370 23.06 9.55 6.64
CA GLN A 370 22.92 11.01 6.83
C GLN A 370 21.59 11.47 7.45
N ASN A 371 20.93 10.60 8.24
CA ASN A 371 19.59 10.81 8.79
C ASN A 371 19.60 11.01 10.32
N GLN A 372 20.70 11.55 10.86
CA GLN A 372 20.97 11.65 12.30
C GLN A 372 19.87 12.40 13.06
N GLY A 373 19.30 13.46 12.46
CA GLY A 373 18.23 14.27 13.05
C GLY A 373 16.87 13.58 13.14
N THR A 374 16.70 12.40 12.52
CA THR A 374 15.45 11.64 12.59
C THR A 374 15.39 10.71 13.79
N VAL A 375 16.51 10.44 14.46
CA VAL A 375 16.59 9.51 15.58
C VAL A 375 16.42 10.27 16.89
N THR A 376 15.33 9.98 17.60
CA THR A 376 15.07 10.57 18.91
C THR A 376 16.21 10.20 19.87
N PRO A 377 16.78 11.18 20.60
CA PRO A 377 17.78 10.90 21.62
C PRO A 377 17.25 9.94 22.68
N ILE A 378 18.10 9.07 23.21
CA ILE A 378 17.75 8.27 24.40
C ILE A 378 17.85 9.19 25.60
N ILE A 379 16.71 9.45 26.23
CA ILE A 379 16.62 10.14 27.51
C ILE A 379 16.54 9.04 28.58
N PRO A 380 17.42 9.04 29.60
CA PRO A 380 17.34 8.09 30.71
C PRO A 380 15.96 8.12 31.39
N ASP A 381 15.46 6.96 31.79
CA ASP A 381 14.16 6.85 32.47
C ASP A 381 14.09 7.68 33.75
N GLU A 382 15.21 7.88 34.44
CA GLU A 382 15.31 8.74 35.63
C GLU A 382 15.01 10.21 35.29
N GLN A 383 15.57 10.72 34.19
CA GLN A 383 15.29 12.07 33.73
C GLN A 383 13.84 12.20 33.24
N LEU A 384 13.31 11.18 32.58
CA LEU A 384 11.89 11.14 32.22
C LEU A 384 11.02 11.17 33.48
N GLN A 385 11.34 10.37 34.49
CA GLN A 385 10.61 10.36 35.76
C GLN A 385 10.68 11.70 36.47
N GLU A 386 11.83 12.37 36.51
CA GLU A 386 11.97 13.73 37.06
C GLU A 386 11.14 14.75 36.28
N GLN A 387 11.15 14.67 34.95
CA GLN A 387 10.36 15.54 34.09
C GLN A 387 8.85 15.32 34.24
N PHE A 388 8.43 14.12 34.66
CA PHE A 388 7.04 13.74 34.88
C PHE A 388 6.65 13.61 36.37
N ARG A 389 7.49 14.04 37.33
CA ARG A 389 7.09 14.06 38.75
C ARG A 389 5.84 14.95 38.90
N PRO A 390 4.72 14.42 39.43
CA PRO A 390 3.46 15.17 39.52
C PRO A 390 3.55 16.49 40.29
N SER A 391 4.53 16.62 41.19
CA SER A 391 4.79 17.81 41.99
C SER A 391 5.43 18.97 41.22
N ASP A 392 5.99 18.71 40.03
CA ASP A 392 6.68 19.73 39.21
C ASP A 392 5.93 20.13 37.94
N ARG A 393 4.65 19.78 37.82
CA ARG A 393 3.77 20.12 36.66
C ARG A 393 3.64 21.61 36.37
N VAL A 394 4.02 22.46 37.31
CA VAL A 394 4.10 23.89 37.08
C VAL A 394 5.43 24.16 36.37
N SER A 395 5.35 24.47 35.07
CA SER A 395 6.53 24.83 34.28
C SER A 395 7.34 25.92 35.00
N PRO A 396 8.69 25.98 34.87
CA PRO A 396 9.49 26.99 35.56
C PRO A 396 8.97 28.42 35.35
N PHE A 397 8.41 28.68 34.18
CA PHE A 397 7.77 29.94 33.81
C PHE A 397 6.47 30.18 34.58
N GLU A 398 5.59 29.18 34.67
CA GLU A 398 4.33 29.27 35.43
C GLU A 398 4.59 29.40 36.94
N ARG A 399 5.69 28.81 37.44
CA ARG A 399 6.16 28.97 38.82
C ARG A 399 6.59 30.41 39.09
N ALA A 400 7.35 31.01 38.16
CA ALA A 400 7.76 32.42 38.24
C ALA A 400 6.54 33.37 38.21
N ILE A 401 5.52 33.07 37.41
CA ILE A 401 4.28 33.87 37.36
C ILE A 401 3.51 33.77 38.69
N LEU A 402 3.33 32.56 39.23
CA LEU A 402 2.64 32.36 40.50
C LEU A 402 3.37 33.02 41.67
N GLU A 403 4.70 33.00 41.65
CA GLU A 403 5.54 33.67 42.65
C GLU A 403 5.42 35.21 42.53
N GLN A 404 5.44 35.75 41.31
CA GLN A 404 5.21 37.17 41.07
C GLN A 404 3.81 37.61 41.51
N GLN A 405 2.78 36.80 41.25
CA GLN A 405 1.41 37.07 41.70
C GLN A 405 1.30 37.05 43.23
N ARG A 406 1.91 36.08 43.92
CA ARG A 406 1.95 36.04 45.39
C ARG A 406 2.72 37.22 45.97
N ALA A 407 3.82 37.63 45.36
CA ALA A 407 4.58 38.80 45.78
C ALA A 407 3.73 40.09 45.66
N MET A 408 2.99 40.24 44.56
CA MET A 408 2.07 41.38 44.38
C MET A 408 0.90 41.39 45.38
N GLN A 409 0.36 40.21 45.73
CA GLN A 409 -0.70 40.10 46.73
C GLN A 409 -0.20 40.51 48.13
N ARG A 410 0.97 40.01 48.55
CA ARG A 410 1.59 40.39 49.83
C ARG A 410 1.89 41.88 49.91
N ALA A 411 2.34 42.49 48.81
CA ALA A 411 2.59 43.93 48.75
C ALA A 411 1.30 44.77 48.93
N ARG A 412 0.14 44.26 48.48
CA ARG A 412 -1.15 44.94 48.68
C ARG A 412 -1.71 44.77 50.09
N GLU A 413 -1.45 43.63 50.72
CA GLU A 413 -1.92 43.35 52.08
C GLU A 413 -1.12 44.12 53.14
N GLY A 414 0.16 44.43 52.90
CA GLY A 414 1.01 45.23 53.80
C GLY A 414 0.81 46.75 53.76
N GLN A 415 -0.15 47.26 52.97
CA GLN A 415 -0.48 48.69 52.87
C GLN A 415 -1.85 49.05 53.48
N ARG A 416 -2.48 48.10 54.17
CA ARG A 416 -3.62 48.34 55.06
C ARG A 416 -3.14 48.28 56.50
#